data_AF-A0A3D2U7C9-F1
#
_entry.id   AF-A0A3D2U7C9-F1
#
_cell.length_a   1.000
_cell.length_b   1.000
_cell.length_c   1.000
_cell.angle_alpha   90.00
_cell.angle_beta   90.00
_cell.angle_gamma   90.00
#
_symmetry.space_group_name_H-M   'P 1'
#
loop_
_entity.id
_entity.type
_entity.pdbx_description
1 polymer ?
#
loop_
_entity_poly.entity_id
_entity_poly.type
_entity_poly.pdbx_seq_one_letter_code
_entity_poly.pdbx_strand_id
1 'polypeptide(L)'
;MLGEQLGVETAEIRHETDRIRRLLSGWKNEDVSEDEWDSHIESLRRERQQLDQRVRETRSELDRLGLSPDGKDAPSPETPWDPDHFQHLTEQHRQAVADLDDEIHDQSQLLEEAHRSVGDTVDPDWESLLAALEHVLADRRRDYRNVTARMIAQVAVHRVLDDVADEEARMIQDGLEGAVIRESIRLMCPRYVALRFTEDGLVVVDDDDDEFPVKDLSTGAREQVFLGSRLGFARLALDGHPAFLVLDDAFQHSDWSRREWLVQQVVTLVEAGWQVLYFTMDDHIRDVFDSAGQQLGDRYVSLSLPHPPPP
;
A
#
# COMPACT_ATOMS: atom_id res chain seq x y z
N MET A 1 -90.04 -14.27 89.07
CA MET A 1 -90.11 -14.31 87.59
C MET A 1 -88.83 -13.87 86.89
N LEU A 2 -88.02 -12.92 87.41
CA LEU A 2 -86.72 -12.61 86.79
C LEU A 2 -85.58 -13.61 87.11
N GLY A 3 -85.63 -14.31 88.26
CA GLY A 3 -84.59 -15.27 88.66
C GLY A 3 -84.61 -16.63 87.94
N GLU A 4 -85.78 -17.07 87.45
CA GLU A 4 -85.91 -18.31 86.67
C GLU A 4 -85.46 -18.12 85.21
N GLN A 5 -85.71 -16.94 84.61
CA GLN A 5 -85.23 -16.64 83.25
C GLN A 5 -83.71 -16.44 83.21
N LEU A 6 -83.12 -15.76 84.19
CA LEU A 6 -81.67 -15.59 84.30
C LEU A 6 -80.91 -16.91 84.55
N GLY A 7 -81.51 -17.87 85.25
CA GLY A 7 -80.91 -19.19 85.48
C GLY A 7 -80.87 -20.08 84.23
N VAL A 8 -81.86 -19.95 83.34
CA VAL A 8 -81.91 -20.68 82.06
C VAL A 8 -80.96 -20.05 81.04
N GLU A 9 -80.94 -18.72 80.91
CA GLU A 9 -80.00 -18.02 80.02
C GLU A 9 -78.53 -18.23 80.43
N THR A 10 -78.22 -18.27 81.72
CA THR A 10 -76.84 -18.55 82.18
C THR A 10 -76.39 -20.00 81.95
N ALA A 11 -77.32 -20.95 81.93
CA ALA A 11 -77.03 -22.34 81.58
C ALA A 11 -76.80 -22.52 80.08
N GLU A 12 -77.60 -21.85 79.23
CA GLU A 12 -77.41 -21.84 77.77
C GLU A 12 -76.11 -21.15 77.35
N ILE A 13 -75.79 -19.99 77.95
CA ILE A 13 -74.53 -19.29 77.68
C ILE A 13 -73.34 -20.17 78.04
N ARG A 14 -73.36 -20.84 79.21
CA ARG A 14 -72.28 -21.74 79.63
C ARG A 14 -72.14 -22.94 78.70
N HIS A 15 -73.25 -23.48 78.21
CA HIS A 15 -73.24 -24.59 77.25
C HIS A 15 -72.61 -24.18 75.91
N GLU A 16 -72.93 -22.98 75.42
CA GLU A 16 -72.40 -22.47 74.17
C GLU A 16 -70.93 -22.05 74.30
N THR A 17 -70.52 -21.51 75.45
CA THR A 17 -69.10 -21.28 75.79
C THR A 17 -68.32 -22.60 75.80
N ASP A 18 -68.83 -23.66 76.44
CA ASP A 18 -68.18 -24.98 76.43
C ASP A 18 -68.14 -25.63 75.04
N ARG A 19 -69.08 -25.29 74.16
CA ARG A 19 -69.10 -25.74 72.76
C ARG A 19 -68.03 -25.02 71.93
N ILE A 20 -67.93 -23.71 72.07
CA ILE A 20 -66.92 -22.90 71.37
C ILE A 20 -65.51 -23.27 71.85
N ARG A 21 -65.32 -23.47 73.16
CA ARG A 21 -64.04 -23.96 73.73
C ARG A 21 -63.61 -25.30 73.14
N ARG A 22 -64.55 -26.25 72.98
CA ARG A 22 -64.29 -27.55 72.36
C ARG A 22 -63.94 -27.46 70.88
N LEU A 23 -64.57 -26.55 70.14
CA LEU A 23 -64.26 -26.35 68.71
C LEU A 23 -62.90 -25.67 68.51
N LEU A 24 -62.58 -24.65 69.30
CA LEU A 24 -61.29 -23.96 69.22
C LEU A 24 -60.13 -24.86 69.67
N SER A 25 -60.29 -25.61 70.77
CA SER A 25 -59.29 -26.60 71.20
C SER A 25 -59.12 -27.73 70.18
N GLY A 26 -60.19 -28.16 69.51
CA GLY A 26 -60.13 -29.16 68.45
C GLY A 26 -59.35 -28.73 67.21
N TRP A 27 -59.28 -27.42 66.90
CA TRP A 27 -58.55 -26.92 65.74
C TRP A 27 -57.07 -26.65 66.00
N LYS A 28 -56.69 -26.33 67.25
CA LYS A 28 -55.30 -26.00 67.63
C LYS A 28 -54.61 -27.01 68.54
N ASN A 29 -55.34 -28.02 69.03
CA ASN A 29 -54.86 -29.02 69.99
C ASN A 29 -54.33 -28.41 71.32
N GLU A 30 -54.82 -27.24 71.71
CA GLU A 30 -54.45 -26.52 72.96
C GLU A 30 -55.72 -26.03 73.69
N ASP A 31 -55.66 -25.91 75.03
CA ASP A 31 -56.80 -25.48 75.86
C ASP A 31 -56.82 -23.95 75.96
N VAL A 32 -57.70 -23.30 75.18
CA VAL A 32 -57.70 -21.85 74.97
C VAL A 32 -58.59 -21.13 75.98
N SER A 33 -58.07 -20.09 76.65
CA SER A 33 -58.81 -19.22 77.57
C SER A 33 -59.83 -18.33 76.84
N GLU A 34 -60.96 -17.99 77.48
CA GLU A 34 -62.05 -17.20 76.89
C GLU A 34 -61.61 -15.80 76.43
N ASP A 35 -60.63 -15.20 77.12
CA ASP A 35 -60.03 -13.90 76.77
C ASP A 35 -59.20 -13.95 75.47
N GLU A 36 -58.80 -15.14 75.02
CA GLU A 36 -57.93 -15.32 73.85
C GLU A 36 -58.70 -15.78 72.61
N TRP A 37 -60.02 -15.95 72.69
CA TRP A 37 -60.83 -16.47 71.58
C TRP A 37 -60.83 -15.56 70.36
N ASP A 38 -60.97 -14.25 70.55
CA ASP A 38 -61.01 -13.30 69.43
C ASP A 38 -59.69 -13.28 68.66
N SER A 39 -58.55 -13.30 69.37
CA SER A 39 -57.22 -13.34 68.73
C SER A 39 -57.01 -14.66 67.98
N HIS A 40 -57.52 -15.77 68.51
CA HIS A 40 -57.44 -17.08 67.88
C HIS A 40 -58.33 -17.15 66.63
N ILE A 41 -59.56 -16.65 66.69
CA ILE A 41 -60.47 -16.57 65.54
C ILE A 41 -59.86 -15.68 64.45
N GLU A 42 -59.23 -14.56 64.80
CA GLU A 42 -58.51 -13.72 63.83
C GLU A 42 -57.31 -14.42 63.21
N SER A 43 -56.55 -15.19 63.98
CA SER A 43 -55.41 -15.95 63.46
C SER A 43 -55.87 -17.02 62.45
N LEU A 44 -56.95 -17.74 62.76
CA LEU A 44 -57.54 -18.75 61.88
C LEU A 44 -58.16 -18.12 60.63
N ARG A 45 -58.75 -16.92 60.75
CA ARG A 45 -59.23 -16.17 59.58
C ARG A 45 -58.06 -15.75 58.67
N ARG A 46 -56.95 -15.28 59.25
CA ARG A 46 -55.74 -14.93 58.49
C ARG A 46 -55.14 -16.14 57.81
N GLU A 47 -55.04 -17.27 58.50
CA GLU A 47 -54.53 -18.52 57.95
C GLU A 47 -55.43 -19.03 56.82
N ARG A 48 -56.76 -18.99 56.99
CA ARG A 48 -57.71 -19.31 55.92
C ARG A 48 -57.53 -18.40 54.72
N GLN A 49 -57.34 -17.09 54.92
CA GLN A 49 -57.15 -16.14 53.83
C GLN A 49 -55.83 -16.38 53.07
N GLN A 50 -54.75 -16.73 53.78
CA GLN A 50 -53.48 -17.11 53.15
C GLN A 50 -53.61 -18.41 52.35
N LEU A 51 -54.31 -19.41 52.90
CA LEU A 51 -54.59 -20.65 52.18
C LEU A 51 -55.47 -20.40 50.95
N ASP A 52 -56.50 -19.58 51.06
CA ASP A 52 -57.35 -19.18 49.93
C ASP A 52 -56.54 -18.47 48.83
N GLN A 53 -55.57 -17.63 49.21
CA GLN A 53 -54.69 -16.98 48.25
C GLN A 53 -53.76 -17.98 47.55
N ARG A 54 -53.11 -18.87 48.31
CA ARG A 54 -52.27 -19.93 47.74
C ARG A 54 -53.05 -20.82 46.78
N VAL A 55 -54.29 -21.19 47.11
CA VAL A 55 -55.16 -21.97 46.23
C VAL A 55 -55.44 -21.24 44.92
N ARG A 56 -55.63 -19.91 44.95
CA ARG A 56 -55.84 -19.12 43.72
C ARG A 56 -54.57 -19.01 42.88
N GLU A 57 -53.41 -18.79 43.51
CA GLU A 57 -52.11 -18.73 42.82
C GLU A 57 -51.80 -20.06 42.13
N THR A 58 -51.94 -21.18 42.85
CA THR A 58 -51.73 -22.52 42.29
C THR A 58 -52.73 -22.83 41.18
N ARG A 59 -54.02 -22.42 41.30
CA ARG A 59 -54.99 -22.59 40.21
C ARG A 59 -54.62 -21.78 38.96
N SER A 60 -54.13 -20.55 39.13
CA SER A 60 -53.65 -19.72 38.01
C SER A 60 -52.44 -20.34 37.31
N GLU A 61 -51.52 -20.94 38.06
CA GLU A 61 -50.40 -21.70 37.49
C GLU A 61 -50.87 -22.95 36.73
N LEU A 62 -51.84 -23.69 37.28
CA LEU A 62 -52.44 -24.85 36.60
C LEU A 62 -53.16 -24.43 35.30
N ASP A 63 -53.89 -23.32 35.31
CA ASP A 63 -54.54 -22.77 34.11
C ASP A 63 -53.51 -22.35 33.04
N ARG A 64 -52.37 -21.74 33.44
CA ARG A 64 -51.26 -21.42 32.52
C ARG A 64 -50.63 -22.67 31.91
N LEU A 65 -50.60 -23.77 32.65
CA LEU A 65 -50.12 -25.08 32.20
C LEU A 65 -51.19 -25.87 31.43
N GLY A 66 -52.41 -25.33 31.26
CA GLY A 66 -53.50 -25.96 30.53
C GLY A 66 -54.16 -27.14 31.27
N LEU A 67 -53.98 -27.24 32.58
CA LEU A 67 -54.47 -28.35 33.40
C LEU A 67 -55.76 -27.96 34.13
N SER A 68 -56.89 -28.56 33.73
CA SER A 68 -58.17 -28.37 34.43
C SER A 68 -58.13 -29.00 35.84
N PRO A 69 -58.64 -28.31 36.89
CA PRO A 69 -58.53 -28.77 38.29
C PRO A 69 -59.23 -30.11 38.57
N ASP A 70 -60.14 -30.55 37.70
CA ASP A 70 -60.83 -31.83 37.82
C ASP A 70 -60.06 -33.01 37.20
N GLY A 71 -58.86 -32.77 36.63
CA GLY A 71 -57.93 -33.83 36.16
C GLY A 71 -58.45 -34.70 35.01
N LYS A 72 -59.61 -34.37 34.43
CA LYS A 72 -60.28 -35.20 33.42
C LYS A 72 -59.80 -34.97 31.99
N ASP A 73 -59.16 -33.83 31.72
CA ASP A 73 -58.73 -33.45 30.36
C ASP A 73 -57.20 -33.41 30.18
N ALA A 74 -56.44 -33.74 31.24
CA ALA A 74 -55.00 -33.89 31.10
C ALA A 74 -54.72 -35.20 30.35
N PRO A 75 -54.08 -35.18 29.17
CA PRO A 75 -53.57 -36.43 28.59
C PRO A 75 -52.68 -37.08 29.65
N SER A 76 -52.96 -38.34 30.01
CA SER A 76 -52.05 -39.10 30.87
C SER A 76 -50.69 -39.09 30.18
N PRO A 77 -49.67 -38.44 30.77
CA PRO A 77 -48.37 -38.39 30.14
C PRO A 77 -47.86 -39.84 30.04
N GLU A 78 -47.48 -40.28 28.85
CA GLU A 78 -46.93 -41.63 28.63
C GLU A 78 -45.65 -41.86 29.45
N THR A 79 -45.01 -40.78 29.90
CA THR A 79 -43.81 -40.79 30.73
C THR A 79 -44.12 -40.19 32.11
N PRO A 80 -43.80 -40.89 33.23
CA PRO A 80 -43.94 -40.32 34.56
C PRO A 80 -43.07 -39.08 34.72
N TRP A 81 -43.59 -38.07 35.44
CA TRP A 81 -42.86 -36.84 35.75
C TRP A 81 -41.58 -37.17 36.54
N ASP A 82 -40.44 -36.78 35.98
CA ASP A 82 -39.12 -36.96 36.58
C ASP A 82 -38.50 -35.58 36.86
N PRO A 83 -38.45 -35.14 38.14
CA PRO A 83 -37.85 -33.88 38.53
C PRO A 83 -36.38 -33.75 38.13
N ASP A 84 -35.61 -34.85 38.14
CA ASP A 84 -34.18 -34.83 37.83
C ASP A 84 -33.98 -34.63 36.33
N HIS A 85 -34.82 -35.25 35.50
CA HIS A 85 -34.82 -35.03 34.05
C HIS A 85 -35.19 -33.59 33.69
N PHE A 86 -36.20 -32.99 34.35
CA PHE A 86 -36.55 -31.59 34.13
C PHE A 86 -35.42 -30.62 34.52
N GLN A 87 -34.76 -30.86 35.65
CA GLN A 87 -33.60 -30.06 36.05
C GLN A 87 -32.45 -30.22 35.05
N HIS A 88 -32.18 -31.43 34.57
CA HIS A 88 -31.16 -31.69 33.56
C HIS A 88 -31.45 -30.95 32.24
N LEU A 89 -32.69 -30.99 31.74
CA LEU A 89 -33.10 -30.25 30.54
C LEU A 89 -33.00 -28.74 30.71
N THR A 90 -33.36 -28.22 31.89
CA THR A 90 -33.25 -26.79 32.21
C THR A 90 -31.79 -26.34 32.22
N GLU A 91 -30.91 -27.18 32.78
CA GLU A 91 -29.48 -26.94 32.81
C GLU A 91 -28.87 -26.98 31.40
N GLN A 92 -29.24 -27.98 30.58
CA GLN A 92 -28.82 -28.06 29.18
C GLN A 92 -29.28 -26.84 28.38
N HIS A 93 -30.53 -26.38 28.57
CA HIS A 93 -31.03 -25.18 27.92
C HIS A 93 -30.26 -23.94 28.36
N ARG A 94 -29.96 -23.81 29.67
CA ARG A 94 -29.16 -22.71 30.20
C ARG A 94 -27.75 -22.70 29.61
N GLN A 95 -27.14 -23.87 29.47
CA GLN A 95 -25.82 -24.01 28.86
C GLN A 95 -25.85 -23.68 27.37
N ALA A 96 -26.84 -24.19 26.62
CA ALA A 96 -26.99 -23.88 25.19
C ALA A 96 -27.22 -22.38 24.94
N VAL A 97 -27.94 -21.68 25.82
CA VAL A 97 -28.09 -20.21 25.75
C VAL A 97 -26.77 -19.51 26.02
N ALA A 98 -26.01 -19.94 27.04
CA ALA A 98 -24.70 -19.35 27.33
C ALA A 98 -23.72 -19.55 26.17
N ASP A 99 -23.67 -20.75 25.60
CA ASP A 99 -22.82 -21.06 24.43
C ASP A 99 -23.22 -20.19 23.21
N LEU A 100 -24.52 -19.94 23.02
CA LEU A 100 -25.02 -19.07 21.95
C LEU A 100 -24.65 -17.60 22.18
N ASP A 101 -24.75 -17.12 23.41
CA ASP A 101 -24.36 -15.74 23.77
C ASP A 101 -22.84 -15.52 23.57
N ASP A 102 -22.02 -16.51 23.93
CA ASP A 102 -20.57 -16.49 23.71
C ASP A 102 -20.24 -16.42 22.20
N GLU A 103 -20.89 -17.25 21.37
CA GLU A 103 -20.70 -17.22 19.91
C GLU A 103 -21.15 -15.89 19.28
N ILE A 104 -22.26 -15.30 19.75
CA ILE A 104 -22.71 -13.98 19.29
C ILE A 104 -21.68 -12.90 19.64
N HIS A 105 -21.08 -12.99 20.84
CA HIS A 105 -20.04 -12.07 21.26
C HIS A 105 -18.80 -12.16 20.38
N ASP A 106 -18.31 -13.37 20.13
CA ASP A 106 -17.13 -13.63 19.28
C ASP A 106 -17.35 -13.13 17.85
N GLN A 107 -18.54 -13.37 17.27
CA GLN A 107 -18.89 -12.87 15.95
C GLN A 107 -18.93 -11.33 15.91
N SER A 108 -19.44 -10.70 16.96
CA SER A 108 -19.47 -9.23 17.06
C SER A 108 -18.06 -8.64 17.13
N GLN A 109 -17.15 -9.27 17.88
CA GLN A 109 -15.75 -8.85 17.94
C GLN A 109 -15.05 -8.98 16.58
N LEU A 110 -15.26 -10.10 15.88
CA LEU A 110 -14.71 -10.30 14.54
C LEU A 110 -15.22 -9.26 13.54
N LEU A 111 -16.50 -8.89 13.65
CA LEU A 111 -17.11 -7.86 12.81
C LEU A 111 -16.49 -6.48 13.06
N GLU A 112 -16.30 -6.11 14.33
CA GLU A 112 -15.62 -4.86 14.71
C GLU A 112 -14.15 -4.81 14.25
N GLU A 113 -13.44 -5.93 14.29
CA GLU A 113 -12.06 -6.02 13.81
C GLU A 113 -11.98 -5.89 12.28
N ALA A 114 -12.86 -6.58 11.55
CA ALA A 114 -12.98 -6.45 10.11
C ALA A 114 -13.32 -5.00 9.71
N HIS A 115 -14.26 -4.37 10.40
CA HIS A 115 -14.66 -2.99 10.15
C HIS A 115 -13.52 -1.99 10.34
N ARG A 116 -12.73 -2.13 11.41
CA ARG A 116 -11.53 -1.31 11.64
C ARG A 116 -10.49 -1.44 10.52
N SER A 117 -10.38 -2.61 9.88
CA SER A 117 -9.39 -2.85 8.83
C SER A 117 -9.77 -2.26 7.47
N VAL A 118 -11.07 -2.11 7.20
CA VAL A 118 -11.63 -1.57 5.95
C VAL A 118 -11.88 -0.06 6.05
N GLY A 119 -12.20 0.42 7.25
CA GLY A 119 -12.52 1.82 7.54
C GLY A 119 -14.01 2.05 7.82
N ASP A 120 -14.32 3.07 8.64
CA ASP A 120 -15.64 3.37 9.26
C ASP A 120 -16.77 3.76 8.28
N THR A 121 -16.59 3.58 6.97
CA THR A 121 -17.55 4.02 5.93
C THR A 121 -18.39 2.89 5.35
N VAL A 122 -18.17 1.65 5.76
CA VAL A 122 -18.86 0.46 5.22
C VAL A 122 -19.99 0.08 6.15
N ASP A 123 -21.12 -0.38 5.63
CA ASP A 123 -22.22 -0.84 6.49
C ASP A 123 -21.77 -2.05 7.35
N PRO A 124 -22.29 -2.19 8.60
CA PRO A 124 -21.88 -3.25 9.54
C PRO A 124 -22.41 -4.64 9.16
N ASP A 125 -22.77 -4.86 7.90
CA ASP A 125 -23.22 -6.15 7.39
C ASP A 125 -22.05 -6.98 6.84
N TRP A 126 -22.11 -8.31 7.05
CA TRP A 126 -21.04 -9.23 6.66
C TRP A 126 -20.76 -9.22 5.16
N GLU A 127 -21.79 -9.14 4.31
CA GLU A 127 -21.61 -9.13 2.86
C GLU A 127 -20.88 -7.86 2.40
N SER A 128 -21.24 -6.72 2.98
CA SER A 128 -20.62 -5.43 2.69
C SER A 128 -19.15 -5.38 3.14
N LEU A 129 -18.86 -5.89 4.34
CA LEU A 129 -17.50 -5.99 4.88
C LEU A 129 -16.61 -6.92 4.06
N LEU A 130 -17.10 -8.10 3.68
CA LEU A 130 -16.36 -9.05 2.86
C LEU A 130 -16.07 -8.49 1.47
N ALA A 131 -17.06 -7.86 0.82
CA ALA A 131 -16.87 -7.23 -0.48
C ALA A 131 -15.83 -6.08 -0.41
N ALA A 132 -15.86 -5.29 0.66
CA ALA A 132 -14.91 -4.21 0.86
C ALA A 132 -13.50 -4.73 1.17
N LEU A 133 -13.34 -5.78 1.98
CA LEU A 133 -12.07 -6.46 2.19
C LEU A 133 -11.50 -7.04 0.89
N GLU A 134 -12.35 -7.67 0.08
CA GLU A 134 -11.94 -8.22 -1.20
C GLU A 134 -11.46 -7.12 -2.14
N HIS A 135 -12.13 -5.97 -2.15
CA HIS A 135 -11.71 -4.80 -2.92
C HIS A 135 -10.35 -4.25 -2.46
N VAL A 136 -10.17 -4.04 -1.15
CA VAL A 136 -8.89 -3.57 -0.58
C VAL A 136 -7.77 -4.55 -0.90
N LEU A 137 -8.02 -5.85 -0.82
CA LEU A 137 -7.04 -6.87 -1.11
C LEU A 137 -6.71 -6.94 -2.62
N ALA A 138 -7.68 -6.74 -3.50
CA ALA A 138 -7.48 -6.63 -4.93
C ALA A 138 -6.64 -5.39 -5.28
N ASP A 139 -6.93 -4.24 -4.67
CA ASP A 139 -6.18 -3.00 -4.85
C ASP A 139 -4.75 -3.14 -4.34
N ARG A 140 -4.54 -3.69 -3.14
CA ARG A 140 -3.20 -3.95 -2.62
C ARG A 140 -2.39 -4.91 -3.49
N ARG A 141 -3.03 -5.95 -4.04
CA ARG A 141 -2.37 -6.85 -5.00
C ARG A 141 -2.00 -6.12 -6.28
N ARG A 142 -2.86 -5.22 -6.77
CA ARG A 142 -2.58 -4.40 -7.95
C ARG A 142 -1.41 -3.44 -7.71
N ASP A 143 -1.41 -2.76 -6.58
CA ASP A 143 -0.33 -1.86 -6.17
C ASP A 143 0.99 -2.59 -6.04
N TYR A 144 1.00 -3.75 -5.37
CA TYR A 144 2.19 -4.58 -5.24
C TYR A 144 2.74 -4.97 -6.61
N ARG A 145 1.88 -5.48 -7.50
CA ARG A 145 2.28 -5.83 -8.89
C ARG A 145 2.87 -4.63 -9.62
N ASN A 146 2.24 -3.45 -9.54
CA ASN A 146 2.72 -2.25 -10.20
C ASN A 146 4.09 -1.79 -9.67
N VAL A 147 4.25 -1.80 -8.34
CA VAL A 147 5.50 -1.41 -7.69
C VAL A 147 6.62 -2.39 -8.06
N THR A 148 6.36 -3.70 -8.00
CA THR A 148 7.34 -4.73 -8.37
C THR A 148 7.71 -4.63 -9.85
N ALA A 149 6.73 -4.47 -10.75
CA ALA A 149 7.00 -4.31 -12.18
C ALA A 149 7.87 -3.06 -12.45
N ARG A 150 7.59 -1.95 -11.77
CA ARG A 150 8.41 -0.73 -11.86
C ARG A 150 9.83 -0.97 -11.37
N MET A 151 10.01 -1.62 -10.23
CA MET A 151 11.35 -1.95 -9.70
C MET A 151 12.14 -2.84 -10.66
N ILE A 152 11.51 -3.89 -11.21
CA ILE A 152 12.16 -4.78 -12.20
C ILE A 152 12.56 -4.00 -13.44
N ALA A 153 11.66 -3.14 -13.96
CA ALA A 153 11.97 -2.30 -15.12
C ALA A 153 13.12 -1.34 -14.85
N GLN A 154 13.16 -0.70 -13.67
CA GLN A 154 14.25 0.18 -13.28
C GLN A 154 15.60 -0.57 -13.20
N VAL A 155 15.62 -1.76 -12.59
CA VAL A 155 16.83 -2.59 -12.53
C VAL A 155 17.28 -3.02 -13.92
N ALA A 156 16.34 -3.39 -14.81
CA ALA A 156 16.67 -3.77 -16.18
C ALA A 156 17.26 -2.60 -16.98
N VAL A 157 16.65 -1.41 -16.91
CA VAL A 157 17.16 -0.19 -17.56
C VAL A 157 18.54 0.17 -17.01
N HIS A 158 18.71 0.13 -15.69
CA HIS A 158 19.99 0.46 -15.07
C HIS A 158 21.12 -0.46 -15.55
N ARG A 159 20.87 -1.78 -15.61
CA ARG A 159 21.85 -2.75 -16.14
C ARG A 159 22.23 -2.47 -17.59
N VAL A 160 21.24 -2.17 -18.44
CA VAL A 160 21.52 -1.83 -19.84
C VAL A 160 22.35 -0.55 -19.95
N LEU A 161 22.07 0.45 -19.11
CA LEU A 161 22.87 1.68 -19.09
C LEU A 161 24.30 1.43 -18.59
N ASP A 162 24.48 0.57 -17.58
CA ASP A 162 25.81 0.20 -17.08
C ASP A 162 26.59 -0.57 -18.16
N ASP A 163 25.95 -1.52 -18.86
CA ASP A 163 26.58 -2.26 -19.95
C ASP A 163 27.00 -1.33 -21.10
N VAL A 164 26.15 -0.37 -21.47
CA VAL A 164 26.47 0.65 -22.49
C VAL A 164 27.62 1.55 -22.02
N ALA A 165 27.61 1.99 -20.76
CA ALA A 165 28.68 2.83 -20.21
C ALA A 165 30.02 2.09 -20.19
N ASP A 166 30.02 0.80 -19.85
CA ASP A 166 31.21 -0.05 -19.89
C ASP A 166 31.72 -0.27 -21.32
N GLU A 167 30.82 -0.44 -22.29
CA GLU A 167 31.18 -0.55 -23.71
C GLU A 167 31.76 0.76 -24.25
N GLU A 168 31.15 1.90 -23.93
CA GLU A 168 31.67 3.23 -24.28
C GLU A 168 33.04 3.49 -23.65
N ALA A 169 33.23 3.14 -22.37
CA ALA A 169 34.50 3.30 -21.69
C ALA A 169 35.61 2.46 -22.37
N ARG A 170 35.31 1.21 -22.75
CA ARG A 170 36.23 0.38 -23.53
C ARG A 170 36.49 0.95 -24.92
N MET A 171 35.46 1.41 -25.63
CA MET A 171 35.62 2.05 -26.94
C MET A 171 36.50 3.29 -26.85
N ILE A 172 36.36 4.10 -25.79
CA ILE A 172 37.23 5.26 -25.55
C ILE A 172 38.65 4.81 -25.29
N GLN A 173 38.86 3.86 -24.37
CA GLN A 173 40.19 3.40 -23.99
C GLN A 173 40.92 2.73 -25.18
N ASP A 174 40.29 1.74 -25.83
CA ASP A 174 40.84 1.04 -26.98
C ASP A 174 40.98 1.98 -28.19
N GLY A 175 40.02 2.89 -28.36
CA GLY A 175 40.03 3.90 -29.41
C GLY A 175 41.22 4.85 -29.29
N LEU A 176 41.49 5.37 -28.09
CA LEU A 176 42.62 6.27 -27.83
C LEU A 176 43.97 5.63 -28.19
N GLU A 177 44.11 4.33 -27.95
CA GLU A 177 45.31 3.58 -28.34
C GLU A 177 45.31 3.17 -29.82
N GLY A 178 44.12 3.13 -30.44
CA GLY A 178 43.86 2.66 -31.78
C GLY A 178 44.51 3.49 -32.89
N ALA A 179 44.92 2.80 -33.96
CA ALA A 179 45.60 3.40 -35.11
C ALA A 179 44.75 4.47 -35.82
N VAL A 180 43.42 4.30 -35.85
CA VAL A 180 42.49 5.24 -36.51
C VAL A 180 42.51 6.61 -35.83
N ILE A 181 42.47 6.65 -34.50
CA ILE A 181 42.50 7.91 -33.75
C ILE A 181 43.87 8.55 -33.87
N ARG A 182 44.96 7.77 -33.77
CA ARG A 182 46.32 8.28 -33.98
C ARG A 182 46.51 8.91 -35.36
N GLU A 183 46.03 8.26 -36.40
CA GLU A 183 46.07 8.79 -37.77
C GLU A 183 45.27 10.09 -37.88
N SER A 184 44.07 10.14 -37.30
CA SER A 184 43.23 11.35 -37.31
C SER A 184 43.78 12.49 -36.48
N ILE A 185 44.44 12.22 -35.35
CA ILE A 185 45.17 13.25 -34.58
C ILE A 185 46.33 13.77 -35.40
N ARG A 186 47.15 12.88 -35.98
CA ARG A 186 48.29 13.28 -36.83
C ARG A 186 47.86 14.09 -38.05
N LEU A 187 46.70 13.74 -38.63
CA LEU A 187 46.09 14.48 -39.74
C LEU A 187 45.72 15.91 -39.33
N MET A 188 45.32 16.17 -38.09
CA MET A 188 44.88 17.51 -37.63
C MET A 188 45.92 18.23 -36.75
N CYS A 189 46.98 17.55 -36.32
CA CYS A 189 48.10 18.14 -35.59
C CYS A 189 49.41 17.43 -35.99
N PRO A 190 50.35 18.11 -36.68
CA PRO A 190 51.61 17.48 -37.08
C PRO A 190 52.52 17.11 -35.91
N ARG A 191 52.35 17.79 -34.77
CA ARG A 191 53.26 17.67 -33.62
C ARG A 191 52.93 16.51 -32.71
N TYR A 192 51.64 16.18 -32.56
CA TYR A 192 51.19 15.16 -31.62
C TYR A 192 50.53 14.03 -32.39
N VAL A 193 50.78 12.79 -31.97
CA VAL A 193 50.35 11.58 -32.69
C VAL A 193 49.39 10.71 -31.91
N ALA A 194 49.35 10.84 -30.58
CA ALA A 194 48.44 10.05 -29.76
C ALA A 194 47.92 10.86 -28.58
N LEU A 195 46.80 10.37 -28.04
CA LEU A 195 46.15 10.88 -26.85
C LEU A 195 45.98 9.71 -25.89
N ARG A 196 46.47 9.81 -24.66
CA ARG A 196 46.40 8.76 -23.63
C ARG A 196 45.70 9.29 -22.39
N PHE A 197 45.01 8.41 -21.68
CA PHE A 197 44.42 8.70 -20.38
C PHE A 197 45.32 8.12 -19.27
N THR A 198 45.73 8.96 -18.33
CA THR A 198 46.60 8.62 -17.19
C THR A 198 45.89 8.95 -15.88
N GLU A 199 46.47 8.57 -14.73
CA GLU A 199 45.93 8.91 -13.40
C GLU A 199 45.80 10.43 -13.19
N ASP A 200 46.71 11.23 -13.77
CA ASP A 200 46.73 12.69 -13.69
C ASP A 200 45.86 13.38 -14.77
N GLY A 201 45.15 12.59 -15.57
CA GLY A 201 44.26 13.02 -16.64
C GLY A 201 44.80 12.77 -18.04
N LEU A 202 44.38 13.60 -18.99
CA LEU A 202 44.65 13.41 -20.41
C LEU A 202 46.02 13.95 -20.81
N VAL A 203 46.83 13.12 -21.48
CA VAL A 203 48.16 13.48 -21.99
C VAL A 203 48.21 13.27 -23.51
N VAL A 204 48.96 14.11 -24.21
CA VAL A 204 49.30 13.91 -25.62
C VAL A 204 50.71 13.39 -25.74
N VAL A 205 50.95 12.61 -26.79
CA VAL A 205 52.25 12.03 -27.11
C VAL A 205 52.70 12.55 -28.45
N ASP A 206 53.95 12.98 -28.57
CA ASP A 206 54.56 13.38 -29.84
C ASP A 206 55.28 12.22 -30.56
N ASP A 207 55.92 12.52 -31.69
CA ASP A 207 56.66 11.53 -32.50
C ASP A 207 57.88 10.94 -31.76
N ASP A 208 58.39 11.61 -30.72
CA ASP A 208 59.54 11.17 -29.91
C ASP A 208 59.10 10.35 -28.66
N ASP A 209 57.80 10.05 -28.54
CA ASP A 209 57.14 9.40 -27.39
C ASP A 209 57.21 10.24 -26.09
N ASP A 210 57.42 11.55 -26.20
CA ASP A 210 57.35 12.47 -25.07
C ASP A 210 55.89 12.78 -24.72
N GLU A 211 55.56 12.70 -23.42
CA GLU A 211 54.21 12.92 -22.91
C GLU A 211 54.02 14.35 -22.35
N PHE A 212 52.97 15.03 -22.79
CA PHE A 212 52.62 16.37 -22.34
C PHE A 212 51.19 16.41 -21.82
N PRO A 213 50.93 16.95 -20.61
CA PRO A 213 49.57 17.15 -20.13
C PRO A 213 48.78 18.09 -21.05
N VAL A 214 47.55 17.71 -21.40
CA VAL A 214 46.69 18.51 -22.30
C VAL A 214 46.41 19.90 -21.73
N LYS A 215 46.38 20.04 -20.41
CA LYS A 215 46.20 21.31 -19.70
C LYS A 215 47.33 22.33 -19.96
N ASP A 216 48.52 21.85 -20.32
CA ASP A 216 49.71 22.69 -20.53
C ASP A 216 49.92 23.05 -22.02
N LEU A 217 49.06 22.53 -22.90
CA LEU A 217 49.07 22.86 -24.33
C LEU A 217 48.57 24.28 -24.60
N SER A 218 49.10 24.90 -25.65
CA SER A 218 48.51 26.13 -26.18
C SER A 218 47.08 25.90 -26.67
N THR A 219 46.23 26.93 -26.62
CA THR A 219 44.81 26.84 -27.02
C THR A 219 44.64 26.22 -28.41
N GLY A 220 45.40 26.69 -29.40
CA GLY A 220 45.33 26.15 -30.76
C GLY A 220 45.83 24.71 -30.89
N ALA A 221 46.88 24.32 -30.17
CA ALA A 221 47.35 22.93 -30.18
C ALA A 221 46.32 21.98 -29.54
N ARG A 222 45.73 22.41 -28.42
CA ARG A 222 44.68 21.67 -27.73
C ARG A 222 43.44 21.47 -28.63
N GLU A 223 43.02 22.51 -29.36
CA GLU A 223 41.91 22.42 -30.30
C GLU A 223 42.17 21.48 -31.47
N GLN A 224 43.38 21.52 -32.05
CA GLN A 224 43.80 20.62 -33.12
C GLN A 224 43.78 19.14 -32.68
N VAL A 225 44.36 18.85 -31.51
CA VAL A 225 44.34 17.51 -30.93
C VAL A 225 42.91 17.02 -30.70
N PHE A 226 42.05 17.86 -30.09
CA PHE A 226 40.66 17.48 -29.85
C PHE A 226 39.86 17.32 -31.14
N LEU A 227 40.10 18.14 -32.15
CA LEU A 227 39.44 18.00 -33.44
C LEU A 227 39.86 16.71 -34.13
N GLY A 228 41.16 16.38 -34.15
CA GLY A 228 41.66 15.10 -34.65
C GLY A 228 41.14 13.90 -33.87
N SER A 229 41.02 14.02 -32.55
CA SER A 229 40.43 12.98 -31.70
C SER A 229 38.95 12.75 -32.01
N ARG A 230 38.16 13.82 -32.14
CA ARG A 230 36.73 13.75 -32.52
C ARG A 230 36.56 13.12 -33.90
N LEU A 231 37.41 13.48 -34.85
CA LEU A 231 37.43 12.85 -36.18
C LEU A 231 37.77 11.35 -36.09
N GLY A 232 38.76 11.00 -35.27
CA GLY A 232 39.15 9.61 -35.02
C GLY A 232 38.00 8.77 -34.45
N PHE A 233 37.32 9.29 -33.43
CA PHE A 233 36.13 8.65 -32.85
C PHE A 233 34.97 8.57 -33.84
N ALA A 234 34.72 9.61 -34.63
CA ALA A 234 33.70 9.58 -35.67
C ALA A 234 34.00 8.49 -36.72
N ARG A 235 35.25 8.37 -37.16
CA ARG A 235 35.69 7.31 -38.07
C ARG A 235 35.54 5.93 -37.45
N LEU A 236 35.88 5.76 -36.16
CA LEU A 236 35.73 4.49 -35.45
C LEU A 236 34.25 4.08 -35.33
N ALA A 237 33.38 5.01 -34.94
CA ALA A 237 31.94 4.78 -34.80
C ALA A 237 31.23 4.49 -36.13
N LEU A 238 31.82 4.90 -37.26
CA LEU A 238 31.30 4.69 -38.61
C LEU A 238 31.98 3.53 -39.35
N ASP A 239 32.77 2.69 -38.65
CA ASP A 239 33.54 1.60 -39.26
C ASP A 239 34.42 2.06 -40.44
N GLY A 240 34.95 3.28 -40.35
CA GLY A 240 35.76 3.92 -41.39
C GLY A 240 35.01 4.44 -42.60
N HIS A 241 33.68 4.32 -42.65
CA HIS A 241 32.87 4.84 -43.75
C HIS A 241 32.80 6.38 -43.71
N PRO A 242 32.98 7.07 -44.85
CA PRO A 242 32.86 8.52 -44.89
C PRO A 242 31.41 8.97 -44.65
N ALA A 243 31.25 10.04 -43.88
CA ALA A 243 29.97 10.68 -43.59
C ALA A 243 30.06 12.20 -43.83
N PHE A 244 29.23 12.98 -43.14
CA PHE A 244 29.31 14.44 -43.15
C PHE A 244 29.83 14.98 -41.82
N LEU A 245 30.59 16.07 -41.88
CA LEU A 245 31.13 16.83 -40.75
C LEU A 245 30.56 18.24 -40.76
N VAL A 246 30.14 18.71 -39.59
CA VAL A 246 29.73 20.10 -39.38
C VAL A 246 30.76 20.75 -38.46
N LEU A 247 31.40 21.81 -38.94
CA LEU A 247 32.44 22.55 -38.25
C LEU A 247 31.96 23.99 -38.05
N ASP A 248 31.83 24.42 -36.80
CA ASP A 248 31.40 25.77 -36.43
C ASP A 248 32.59 26.52 -35.82
N ASP A 249 33.18 27.44 -36.59
CA ASP A 249 34.38 28.23 -36.25
C ASP A 249 35.55 27.40 -35.67
N ALA A 250 35.71 26.17 -36.17
CA ALA A 250 36.65 25.19 -35.61
C ALA A 250 38.14 25.62 -35.66
N PHE A 251 38.50 26.58 -36.50
CA PHE A 251 39.88 27.03 -36.70
C PHE A 251 40.17 28.45 -36.17
N GLN A 252 39.23 29.09 -35.47
CA GLN A 252 39.34 30.50 -35.10
C GLN A 252 40.60 30.85 -34.28
N HIS A 253 41.06 29.96 -33.39
CA HIS A 253 42.23 30.19 -32.53
C HIS A 253 43.55 29.68 -33.13
N SER A 254 43.55 29.23 -34.39
CA SER A 254 44.76 28.86 -35.12
C SER A 254 45.41 30.09 -35.76
N ASP A 255 46.75 30.13 -35.81
CA ASP A 255 47.48 31.15 -36.55
C ASP A 255 47.31 30.98 -38.08
N TRP A 256 47.67 32.02 -38.83
CA TRP A 256 47.49 32.09 -40.29
C TRP A 256 48.08 30.88 -41.03
N SER A 257 49.31 30.48 -40.69
CA SER A 257 49.97 29.33 -41.31
C SER A 257 49.29 28.00 -40.97
N ARG A 258 48.79 27.86 -39.73
CA ARG A 258 48.04 26.67 -39.31
C ARG A 258 46.67 26.57 -39.96
N ARG A 259 45.99 27.71 -40.19
CA ARG A 259 44.68 27.74 -40.87
C ARG A 259 44.80 27.18 -42.29
N GLU A 260 45.79 27.62 -43.06
CA GLU A 260 46.06 27.10 -44.40
C GLU A 260 46.25 25.58 -44.38
N TRP A 261 47.11 25.09 -43.46
CA TRP A 261 47.35 23.66 -43.34
C TRP A 261 46.07 22.90 -42.95
N LEU A 262 45.31 23.36 -41.95
CA LEU A 262 44.06 22.72 -41.51
C LEU A 262 43.01 22.64 -42.63
N VAL A 263 42.89 23.70 -43.43
CA VAL A 263 42.00 23.70 -44.60
C VAL A 263 42.44 22.65 -45.63
N GLN A 264 43.75 22.48 -45.87
CA GLN A 264 44.23 21.40 -46.74
C GLN A 264 43.91 19.99 -46.20
N GLN A 265 43.92 19.81 -44.88
CA GLN A 265 43.51 18.54 -44.26
C GLN A 265 42.01 18.29 -44.45
N VAL A 266 41.19 19.34 -44.37
CA VAL A 266 39.76 19.25 -44.70
C VAL A 266 39.56 18.87 -46.17
N VAL A 267 40.31 19.46 -47.10
CA VAL A 267 40.27 19.08 -48.52
C VAL A 267 40.64 17.59 -48.69
N THR A 268 41.67 17.11 -47.99
CA THR A 268 42.07 15.70 -48.00
C THR A 268 40.94 14.78 -47.51
N LEU A 269 40.19 15.19 -46.48
CA LEU A 269 39.00 14.45 -46.01
C LEU A 269 37.90 14.42 -47.07
N VAL A 270 37.66 15.55 -47.75
CA VAL A 270 36.69 15.63 -48.84
C VAL A 270 37.08 14.71 -50.00
N GLU A 271 38.36 14.66 -50.36
CA GLU A 271 38.89 13.73 -51.36
C GLU A 271 38.71 12.27 -50.94
N ALA A 272 38.85 11.96 -49.65
CA ALA A 272 38.56 10.65 -49.06
C ALA A 272 37.05 10.33 -48.98
N GLY A 273 36.17 11.22 -49.45
CA GLY A 273 34.73 10.99 -49.57
C GLY A 273 33.87 11.67 -48.49
N TRP A 274 34.46 12.38 -47.54
CA TRP A 274 33.70 13.11 -46.53
C TRP A 274 33.00 14.34 -47.12
N GLN A 275 31.81 14.65 -46.60
CA GLN A 275 31.17 15.93 -46.85
C GLN A 275 31.47 16.87 -45.68
N VAL A 276 31.93 18.10 -45.93
CA VAL A 276 32.25 19.05 -44.86
C VAL A 276 31.43 20.32 -45.03
N LEU A 277 30.71 20.69 -43.98
CA LEU A 277 29.97 21.93 -43.83
C LEU A 277 30.73 22.79 -42.82
N TYR A 278 31.31 23.90 -43.27
CA TYR A 278 32.10 24.79 -42.43
C TYR A 278 31.39 26.14 -42.30
N PHE A 279 31.09 26.53 -41.06
CA PHE A 279 30.49 27.83 -40.72
C PHE A 279 31.56 28.71 -40.09
N THR A 280 31.66 29.95 -40.57
CA THR A 280 32.60 30.92 -39.99
C THR A 280 32.19 32.36 -40.22
N MET A 281 32.60 33.21 -39.28
CA MET A 281 32.53 34.67 -39.40
C MET A 281 33.89 35.29 -39.77
N ASP A 282 34.95 34.49 -39.89
CA ASP A 282 36.32 34.96 -40.16
C ASP A 282 36.59 35.02 -41.66
N ASP A 283 36.74 36.23 -42.19
CA ASP A 283 37.00 36.49 -43.61
C ASP A 283 38.24 35.76 -44.13
N HIS A 284 39.30 35.64 -43.31
CA HIS A 284 40.49 34.93 -43.75
C HIS A 284 40.24 33.43 -43.88
N ILE A 285 39.55 32.82 -42.92
CA ILE A 285 39.23 31.38 -43.03
C ILE A 285 38.37 31.13 -44.27
N ARG A 286 37.37 31.99 -44.54
CA ARG A 286 36.61 31.95 -45.80
C ARG A 286 37.54 32.01 -47.01
N ASP A 287 38.41 33.02 -47.09
CA ASP A 287 39.27 33.23 -48.27
C ASP A 287 40.25 32.07 -48.50
N VAL A 288 40.73 31.43 -47.43
CA VAL A 288 41.56 30.22 -47.51
C VAL A 288 40.74 29.04 -48.04
N PHE A 289 39.50 28.85 -47.57
CA PHE A 289 38.59 27.83 -48.10
C PHE A 289 38.21 28.08 -49.56
N ASP A 290 37.94 29.33 -49.95
CA ASP A 290 37.62 29.69 -51.34
C ASP A 290 38.83 29.39 -52.25
N SER A 291 40.05 29.70 -51.79
CA SER A 291 41.29 29.43 -52.52
C SER A 291 41.56 27.94 -52.68
N ALA A 292 41.38 27.16 -51.61
CA ALA A 292 41.56 25.71 -51.64
C ALA A 292 40.43 25.01 -52.44
N GLY A 293 39.20 25.50 -52.31
CA GLY A 293 38.00 24.98 -52.95
C GLY A 293 38.02 25.10 -54.48
N GLN A 294 38.80 26.02 -55.05
CA GLN A 294 39.02 26.09 -56.51
C GLN A 294 39.55 24.77 -57.09
N GLN A 295 40.32 24.00 -56.31
CA GLN A 295 40.86 22.70 -56.73
C GLN A 295 39.78 21.61 -56.75
N LEU A 296 38.71 21.77 -55.97
CA LEU A 296 37.59 20.83 -55.86
C LEU A 296 36.52 21.04 -56.94
N GLY A 297 36.56 22.18 -57.66
CA GLY A 297 35.61 22.50 -58.74
C GLY A 297 34.16 22.48 -58.26
N ASP A 298 33.29 21.74 -58.97
CA ASP A 298 31.85 21.63 -58.69
C ASP A 298 31.52 21.01 -57.31
N ARG A 299 32.52 20.44 -56.62
CA ARG A 299 32.36 19.87 -55.27
C ARG A 299 32.44 20.91 -54.16
N TYR A 300 32.77 22.17 -54.48
CA TYR A 300 32.86 23.26 -53.52
C TYR A 300 31.75 24.29 -53.75
N VAL A 301 31.08 24.69 -52.66
CA VAL A 301 30.05 25.73 -52.68
C VAL A 301 30.28 26.66 -51.49
N SER A 302 30.37 27.96 -51.77
CA SER A 302 30.50 29.02 -50.77
C SER A 302 29.23 29.86 -50.75
N LEU A 303 28.68 30.11 -49.57
CA LEU A 303 27.45 30.89 -49.36
C LEU A 303 27.69 31.91 -48.26
N SER A 304 27.47 33.19 -48.58
CA SER A 304 27.50 34.27 -47.60
C SER A 304 26.08 34.65 -47.20
N LEU A 305 25.80 34.67 -45.91
CA LEU A 305 24.53 35.20 -45.40
C LEU A 305 24.51 36.72 -45.54
N PRO A 306 23.38 37.33 -45.95
CA PRO A 306 23.27 38.77 -46.07
C PRO A 306 23.48 39.44 -44.72
N HIS A 307 24.26 40.52 -44.67
CA HIS A 307 24.39 41.31 -43.47
C HIS A 307 23.04 41.91 -43.07
N PRO A 308 22.63 41.82 -41.78
CA PRO A 308 21.49 42.57 -41.31
C PRO A 308 21.75 44.07 -41.53
N PRO A 309 20.73 44.87 -41.91
CA PRO A 309 20.90 46.30 -42.06
C PRO A 309 21.42 46.90 -40.73
N PRO A 310 22.29 47.91 -40.79
CA PRO A 310 22.80 48.55 -39.57
C PRO A 310 21.64 49.10 -38.72
N PRO A 311 21.79 49.09 -37.39
CA PRO A 311 20.73 49.51 -36.46
C PRO A 311 20.32 50.98 -36.59
#